data_AF-A0A9E1W2C4-F1
#
_entry.id   AF-A0A9E1W2C4-F1
#
_cell.length_a   1.000
_cell.length_b   1.000
_cell.length_c   1.000
_cell.angle_alpha   90.00
_cell.angle_beta   90.00
_cell.angle_gamma   90.00
#
_symmetry.space_group_name_H-M   'P 1'
#
loop_
_entity.id
_entity.type
_entity.pdbx_description
1 polymer ?
#
loop_
_entity_poly.entity_id
_entity_poly.type
_entity_poly.pdbx_seq_one_letter_code
_entity_poly.pdbx_strand_id
1 'polypeptide(L)'
;MFRRRTWNRRHSVFAVAHVVVDGNLGALCFGESSPTLIRSWETLAAITPPGQLRDLGLFGGFEAGDETGGTTLAFVNTLDDAGTLFQMSINLAEAENYPDELMLTMAHEFSHVFTATSPQIDRFAEPRDCNTYYNGEGCYTDNSVMAEWVRLFWGNGLIDQIDPDQEATVDSGEQRCAANPSFFGAYAASNP
;
A
#
# COMPACT_ATOMS: atom_id res chain seq x y z
N MET A 1 -15.22 -31.17 34.38
CA MET A 1 -14.52 -31.42 33.10
C MET A 1 -14.63 -30.15 32.25
N PHE A 2 -13.74 -29.18 32.46
CA PHE A 2 -13.69 -27.94 31.67
C PHE A 2 -12.65 -28.11 30.58
N ARG A 3 -13.08 -28.24 29.32
CA ARG A 3 -12.18 -28.16 28.17
C ARG A 3 -11.79 -26.70 27.98
N ARG A 4 -10.54 -26.35 28.24
CA ARG A 4 -9.92 -25.11 27.75
C ARG A 4 -9.93 -25.17 26.22
N ARG A 5 -10.74 -24.34 25.58
CA ARG A 5 -10.55 -23.99 24.16
C ARG A 5 -9.38 -23.00 24.12
N THR A 6 -8.19 -23.47 23.83
CA THR A 6 -7.10 -22.61 23.35
C THR A 6 -7.43 -22.26 21.90
N TRP A 7 -8.04 -21.10 21.70
CA TRP A 7 -8.04 -20.43 20.40
C TRP A 7 -6.69 -19.73 20.28
N ASN A 8 -5.78 -20.31 19.51
CA ASN A 8 -4.50 -19.68 19.18
C ASN A 8 -4.70 -18.95 17.85
N ARG A 9 -5.24 -17.73 17.90
CA ARG A 9 -5.37 -16.88 16.70
C ARG A 9 -3.97 -16.40 16.30
N ARG A 10 -3.44 -16.90 15.18
CA ARG A 10 -2.18 -16.40 14.62
C ARG A 10 -2.51 -15.20 13.73
N HIS A 11 -2.27 -14.00 14.24
CA HIS A 11 -2.24 -12.79 13.42
C HIS A 11 -0.91 -12.76 12.67
N SER A 12 -0.81 -11.99 11.58
CA SER A 12 0.50 -11.72 10.95
C SER A 12 1.48 -11.16 11.98
N VAL A 13 2.72 -11.65 11.97
CA VAL A 13 3.75 -11.26 12.94
C VAL A 13 4.93 -10.66 12.21
N PHE A 14 5.34 -9.46 12.60
CA PHE A 14 6.60 -8.89 12.12
C PHE A 14 7.76 -9.76 12.59
N ALA A 15 8.62 -10.14 11.66
CA ALA A 15 9.77 -11.00 11.90
C ALA A 15 11.09 -10.22 11.90
N VAL A 16 11.18 -9.17 11.07
CA VAL A 16 12.40 -8.39 10.85
C VAL A 16 12.06 -6.96 10.43
N ALA A 17 12.87 -5.99 10.84
CA ALA A 17 12.81 -4.64 10.28
C ALA A 17 14.17 -3.96 10.28
N HIS A 18 14.42 -3.18 9.23
CA HIS A 18 15.56 -2.29 9.11
C HIS A 18 15.08 -0.84 9.05
N VAL A 19 15.88 0.07 9.62
CA VAL A 19 15.73 1.49 9.32
C VAL A 19 16.16 1.77 7.89
N VAL A 20 15.52 2.72 7.24
CA VAL A 20 15.95 3.27 5.95
C VAL A 20 16.53 4.65 6.21
N VAL A 21 17.74 4.90 5.72
CA VAL A 21 18.46 6.16 5.94
C VAL A 21 18.95 6.69 4.60
N ASP A 22 18.50 7.89 4.23
CA ASP A 22 18.78 8.52 2.94
C ASP A 22 18.54 7.58 1.75
N GLY A 23 17.46 6.78 1.82
CA GLY A 23 17.06 5.86 0.77
C GLY A 23 17.94 4.61 0.66
N ASN A 24 18.73 4.30 1.69
CA ASN A 24 19.52 3.07 1.78
C ASN A 24 19.01 2.21 2.93
N LEU A 25 19.03 0.88 2.76
CA LEU A 25 18.76 -0.05 3.86
C LEU A 25 19.85 0.09 4.92
N GLY A 26 19.45 0.53 6.09
CA GLY A 26 20.33 0.80 7.22
C GLY A 26 20.41 -0.38 8.19
N ALA A 27 20.64 -0.03 9.46
CA ALA A 27 20.80 -1.01 10.53
C ALA A 27 19.50 -1.79 10.80
N LEU A 28 19.68 -3.04 11.25
CA LEU A 28 18.61 -3.85 11.82
C LEU A 28 18.08 -3.17 13.08
N CYS A 29 16.77 -2.89 13.13
CA CYS A 29 16.13 -2.29 14.31
C CYS A 29 15.24 -3.29 15.06
N PHE A 30 14.84 -4.39 14.42
CA PHE A 30 14.04 -5.44 15.01
C PHE A 30 14.31 -6.80 14.37
N GLY A 31 14.23 -7.87 15.17
CA GLY A 31 14.33 -9.24 14.69
C GLY A 31 15.76 -9.68 14.38
N GLU A 32 15.89 -10.61 13.43
CA GLU A 32 17.16 -11.09 12.90
C GLU A 32 17.29 -10.77 11.41
N SER A 33 18.51 -10.51 10.95
CA SER A 33 18.77 -10.20 9.54
C SER A 33 18.27 -11.33 8.63
N SER A 34 17.44 -10.98 7.65
CA SER A 34 16.88 -11.92 6.68
C SER A 34 17.50 -11.70 5.29
N PRO A 35 18.20 -12.70 4.72
CA PRO A 35 18.68 -12.61 3.34
C PRO A 35 17.56 -12.38 2.32
N THR A 36 16.35 -12.88 2.62
CA THR A 36 15.16 -12.69 1.79
C THR A 36 14.72 -11.23 1.80
N LEU A 37 14.63 -10.60 2.97
CA LEU A 37 14.34 -9.17 3.07
C LEU A 37 15.37 -8.31 2.32
N ILE A 38 16.66 -8.63 2.46
CA ILE A 38 17.75 -7.88 1.81
C ILE A 38 17.61 -7.97 0.27
N ARG A 39 17.34 -9.16 -0.28
CA ARG A 39 17.10 -9.31 -1.72
C ARG A 39 15.88 -8.52 -2.19
N SER A 40 14.78 -8.56 -1.44
CA SER A 40 13.58 -7.79 -1.79
C SER A 40 13.83 -6.28 -1.76
N TRP A 41 14.64 -5.79 -0.81
CA TRP A 41 15.09 -4.40 -0.81
C TRP A 41 15.91 -4.06 -2.07
N GLU A 42 16.87 -4.91 -2.44
CA GLU A 42 17.68 -4.71 -3.66
C GLU A 42 16.80 -4.67 -4.92
N THR A 43 15.78 -5.53 -5.00
CA THR A 43 14.79 -5.52 -6.08
C THR A 43 14.01 -4.21 -6.12
N LEU A 44 13.46 -3.76 -4.98
CA LEU A 44 12.74 -2.48 -4.91
C LEU A 44 13.65 -1.32 -5.32
N ALA A 45 14.87 -1.27 -4.78
CA ALA A 45 15.84 -0.22 -5.10
C ALA A 45 16.25 -0.19 -6.58
N ALA A 46 16.23 -1.33 -7.27
CA ALA A 46 16.54 -1.40 -8.69
C ALA A 46 15.44 -0.80 -9.58
N ILE A 47 14.17 -0.86 -9.15
CA ILE A 47 13.02 -0.37 -9.92
C ILE A 47 12.55 1.03 -9.50
N THR A 48 12.96 1.49 -8.32
CA THR A 48 12.59 2.82 -7.81
C THR A 48 13.50 3.92 -8.36
N PRO A 49 12.93 5.02 -8.89
CA PRO A 49 13.71 6.19 -9.29
C PRO A 49 14.65 6.72 -8.19
N PRO A 50 15.83 7.25 -8.56
CA PRO A 50 16.80 7.76 -7.59
C PRO A 50 16.20 8.78 -6.63
N GLY A 51 16.45 8.57 -5.33
CA GLY A 51 16.03 9.49 -4.27
C GLY A 51 14.61 9.30 -3.74
N GLN A 52 13.76 8.48 -4.37
CA GLN A 52 12.39 8.26 -3.89
C GLN A 52 12.32 7.32 -2.68
N LEU A 53 13.29 6.42 -2.49
CA LEU A 53 13.32 5.55 -1.30
C LEU A 53 13.56 6.30 0.01
N ARG A 54 13.87 7.61 -0.03
CA ARG A 54 14.14 8.43 1.14
C ARG A 54 12.89 8.69 2.00
N ASP A 55 11.71 8.53 1.42
CA ASP A 55 10.42 8.68 2.12
C ASP A 55 10.08 7.44 2.96
N LEU A 56 10.76 6.30 2.73
CA LEU A 56 10.70 5.16 3.64
C LEU A 56 11.57 5.43 4.86
N GLY A 57 11.00 5.24 6.05
CA GLY A 57 11.74 5.19 7.32
C GLY A 57 12.02 3.77 7.80
N LEU A 58 11.19 2.81 7.39
CA LEU A 58 11.31 1.40 7.76
C LEU A 58 11.01 0.49 6.57
N PHE A 59 11.83 -0.57 6.46
CA PHE A 59 11.57 -1.68 5.55
C PHE A 59 11.56 -2.99 6.35
N GLY A 60 10.42 -3.67 6.34
CA GLY A 60 10.14 -4.80 7.23
C GLY A 60 9.71 -6.07 6.51
N GLY A 61 9.81 -7.19 7.23
CA GLY A 61 9.33 -8.49 6.82
C GLY A 61 8.37 -9.06 7.87
N PHE A 62 7.26 -9.62 7.44
CA PHE A 62 6.30 -10.31 8.29
C PHE A 62 6.04 -11.74 7.81
N GLU A 63 5.57 -12.57 8.73
CA GLU A 63 5.03 -13.89 8.45
C GLU A 63 3.50 -13.80 8.54
N ALA A 64 2.79 -14.18 7.47
CA ALA A 64 1.34 -14.19 7.49
C ALA A 64 0.80 -15.26 8.46
N GLY A 65 -0.26 -14.93 9.19
CA GLY A 65 -0.97 -15.88 10.03
C GLY A 65 -1.94 -16.75 9.23
N ASP A 66 -2.15 -17.99 9.66
CA ASP A 66 -3.04 -18.96 8.99
C ASP A 66 -4.51 -18.49 8.87
N GLU A 67 -4.95 -17.51 9.67
CA GLU A 67 -6.36 -17.04 9.72
C GLU A 67 -6.66 -15.84 8.81
N THR A 68 -5.65 -15.10 8.32
CA THR A 68 -5.87 -13.94 7.44
C THR A 68 -6.06 -14.33 5.97
N GLY A 69 -6.05 -15.63 5.66
CA GLY A 69 -6.06 -16.08 4.27
C GLY A 69 -4.81 -15.68 3.48
N GLY A 70 -3.76 -15.17 4.14
CA GLY A 70 -2.41 -15.02 3.60
C GLY A 70 -2.26 -14.33 2.24
N THR A 71 -3.21 -13.49 1.79
CA THR A 71 -3.13 -12.88 0.45
C THR A 71 -2.33 -11.59 0.41
N THR A 72 -2.08 -10.95 1.56
CA THR A 72 -1.26 -9.73 1.61
C THR A 72 0.21 -10.09 1.37
N LEU A 73 0.70 -9.72 0.20
CA LEU A 73 2.09 -9.92 -0.22
C LEU A 73 3.02 -8.83 0.31
N ALA A 74 2.52 -7.59 0.36
CA ALA A 74 3.18 -6.44 0.93
C ALA A 74 2.13 -5.40 1.37
N PHE A 75 2.54 -4.44 2.18
CA PHE A 75 1.73 -3.26 2.49
C PHE A 75 2.62 -2.05 2.80
N VAL A 76 2.04 -0.86 2.69
CA VAL A 76 2.61 0.41 3.17
C VAL A 76 1.69 1.06 4.19
N ASN A 77 2.28 1.70 5.20
CA ASN A 77 1.57 2.61 6.10
C ASN A 77 2.37 3.90 6.29
N THR A 78 1.66 5.00 6.54
CA THR A 78 2.28 6.22 7.07
C THR A 78 2.73 5.99 8.51
N LEU A 79 3.85 6.58 8.89
CA LEU A 79 4.39 6.57 10.26
C LEU A 79 4.11 7.88 11.01
N ASP A 80 3.58 8.89 10.31
CA ASP A 80 3.17 10.17 10.87
C ASP A 80 1.93 10.70 10.16
N ASP A 81 1.23 11.62 10.84
CA ASP A 81 -0.02 12.21 10.34
C ASP A 81 0.20 13.11 9.10
N ALA A 82 1.43 13.57 8.87
CA ALA A 82 1.77 14.46 7.77
C ALA A 82 2.15 13.72 6.48
N GLY A 83 2.25 12.39 6.51
CA GLY A 83 2.72 11.58 5.38
C GLY A 83 4.16 11.90 4.97
N THR A 84 5.03 12.18 5.95
CA THR A 84 6.45 12.48 5.68
C THR A 84 7.37 11.27 5.80
N LEU A 85 6.90 10.21 6.46
CA LEU A 85 7.64 8.98 6.67
C LEU A 85 6.72 7.78 6.52
N PHE A 86 7.21 6.74 5.85
CA PHE A 86 6.43 5.53 5.56
C PHE A 86 7.16 4.28 6.01
N GLN A 87 6.39 3.24 6.33
CA GLN A 87 6.88 1.87 6.48
C GLN A 87 6.34 1.04 5.33
N MET A 88 7.23 0.33 4.65
CA MET A 88 6.85 -0.77 3.77
C MET A 88 7.18 -2.10 4.45
N SER A 89 6.33 -3.10 4.28
CA SER A 89 6.62 -4.45 4.77
C SER A 89 6.16 -5.52 3.79
N ILE A 90 6.95 -6.60 3.70
CA ILE A 90 6.71 -7.73 2.79
C ILE A 90 6.43 -9.02 3.54
N ASN A 91 5.67 -9.92 2.92
CA ASN A 91 5.50 -11.29 3.40
C ASN A 91 6.76 -12.11 3.03
N LEU A 92 7.48 -12.60 4.02
CA LEU A 92 8.76 -13.30 3.81
C LEU A 92 8.58 -14.64 3.09
N ALA A 93 7.55 -15.41 3.42
CA ALA A 93 7.27 -16.68 2.75
C ALA A 93 6.95 -16.47 1.26
N GLU A 94 6.16 -15.44 0.95
CA GLU A 94 5.78 -15.13 -0.42
C GLU A 94 6.94 -14.54 -1.22
N ALA A 95 7.83 -13.78 -0.57
CA ALA A 95 9.08 -13.33 -1.17
C ALA A 95 9.98 -14.47 -1.65
N GLU A 96 9.96 -15.62 -0.96
CA GLU A 96 10.71 -16.81 -1.35
C GLU A 96 9.98 -17.63 -2.42
N ASN A 97 8.66 -17.77 -2.29
CA ASN A 97 7.87 -18.64 -3.16
C ASN A 97 7.51 -17.99 -4.51
N TYR A 98 7.24 -16.68 -4.51
CA TYR A 98 6.71 -15.92 -5.66
C TYR A 98 7.38 -14.54 -5.81
N PRO A 99 8.70 -14.49 -6.05
CA PRO A 99 9.46 -13.24 -6.08
C PRO A 99 8.99 -12.25 -7.18
N ASP A 100 8.52 -12.74 -8.32
CA ASP A 100 8.03 -11.89 -9.41
C ASP A 100 6.69 -11.22 -9.06
N GLU A 101 5.79 -11.94 -8.38
CA GLU A 101 4.52 -11.40 -7.91
C GLU A 101 4.75 -10.40 -6.77
N LEU A 102 5.68 -10.71 -5.87
CA LEU A 102 6.08 -9.77 -4.84
C LEU A 102 6.71 -8.50 -5.45
N MET A 103 7.55 -8.61 -6.48
CA MET A 103 8.13 -7.42 -7.13
C MET A 103 7.04 -6.47 -7.65
N LEU A 104 6.02 -7.01 -8.34
CA LEU A 104 4.90 -6.21 -8.82
C LEU A 104 4.10 -5.59 -7.67
N THR A 105 3.91 -6.36 -6.59
CA THR A 105 3.23 -5.86 -5.40
C THR A 105 4.04 -4.77 -4.71
N MET A 106 5.35 -4.93 -4.54
CA MET A 106 6.22 -3.88 -3.98
C MET A 106 6.19 -2.61 -4.83
N ALA A 107 6.15 -2.73 -6.16
CA ALA A 107 5.98 -1.58 -7.04
C ALA A 107 4.62 -0.89 -6.82
N HIS A 108 3.54 -1.66 -6.66
CA HIS A 108 2.21 -1.16 -6.32
C HIS A 108 2.22 -0.45 -4.96
N GLU A 109 2.70 -1.10 -3.91
CA GLU A 109 2.75 -0.53 -2.57
C GLU A 109 3.65 0.71 -2.51
N PHE A 110 4.76 0.72 -3.26
CA PHE A 110 5.62 1.90 -3.32
C PHE A 110 4.93 3.07 -4.04
N SER A 111 3.98 2.79 -4.93
CA SER A 111 3.18 3.83 -5.56
C SER A 111 2.28 4.57 -4.57
N HIS A 112 1.81 3.90 -3.52
CA HIS A 112 1.11 4.56 -2.41
C HIS A 112 2.02 5.55 -1.67
N VAL A 113 3.32 5.26 -1.55
CA VAL A 113 4.28 6.18 -0.90
C VAL A 113 4.38 7.48 -1.69
N PHE A 114 4.82 7.41 -2.95
CA PHE A 114 5.13 8.63 -3.68
C PHE A 114 3.89 9.45 -4.06
N THR A 115 2.70 8.83 -4.11
CA THR A 115 1.42 9.52 -4.34
C THR A 115 0.78 10.10 -3.07
N ALA A 116 1.34 9.82 -1.89
CA ALA A 116 0.79 10.26 -0.61
C ALA A 116 1.70 11.21 0.19
N THR A 117 2.74 11.75 -0.47
CA THR A 117 3.64 12.79 0.08
C THR A 117 3.04 14.20 -0.02
N SER A 118 3.62 15.16 0.71
CA SER A 118 3.11 16.55 0.85
C SER A 118 2.93 17.39 -0.43
N PRO A 119 3.58 17.16 -1.60
CA PRO A 119 3.14 17.82 -2.84
C PRO A 119 1.95 17.12 -3.52
N GLN A 120 1.65 15.87 -3.18
CA GLN A 120 0.60 15.07 -3.82
C GLN A 120 -0.73 15.14 -3.07
N ILE A 121 -0.71 15.16 -1.75
CA ILE A 121 -1.92 15.17 -0.93
C ILE A 121 -1.81 16.22 0.18
N ASP A 122 -2.88 16.99 0.35
CA ASP A 122 -3.13 17.80 1.53
C ASP A 122 -3.96 17.00 2.54
N ARG A 123 -3.26 16.40 3.52
CA ARG A 123 -3.87 15.58 4.59
C ARG A 123 -4.66 16.40 5.61
N PHE A 124 -4.51 17.72 5.60
CA PHE A 124 -5.22 18.62 6.52
C PHE A 124 -6.44 19.29 5.88
N ALA A 125 -6.65 19.08 4.58
CA ALA A 125 -7.86 19.52 3.90
C ALA A 125 -9.06 18.68 4.38
N GLU A 126 -10.16 19.37 4.67
CA GLU A 126 -11.43 18.72 4.96
C GLU A 126 -12.10 18.25 3.65
N PRO A 127 -12.86 17.14 3.64
CA PRO A 127 -13.52 16.63 2.43
C PRO A 127 -14.36 17.68 1.70
N ARG A 128 -15.06 18.54 2.44
CA ARG A 128 -15.92 19.61 1.90
C ARG A 128 -15.13 20.73 1.19
N ASP A 129 -13.86 20.87 1.52
CA ASP A 129 -12.96 21.90 1.02
C ASP A 129 -12.06 21.35 -0.11
N CYS A 130 -12.24 20.07 -0.47
CA CYS A 130 -11.50 19.40 -1.53
C CYS A 130 -12.12 19.65 -2.92
N ASN A 131 -11.34 20.26 -3.82
CA ASN A 131 -11.78 20.59 -5.18
C ASN A 131 -11.40 19.52 -6.22
N THR A 132 -10.68 18.48 -5.81
CA THR A 132 -10.17 17.40 -6.68
C THR A 132 -10.84 16.07 -6.29
N TYR A 133 -10.11 15.18 -5.62
CA TYR A 133 -10.59 13.93 -5.06
C TYR A 133 -10.03 13.75 -3.65
N TYR A 134 -10.93 13.50 -2.70
CA TYR A 134 -10.60 13.16 -1.32
C TYR A 134 -10.53 11.64 -1.20
N ASN A 135 -9.37 11.09 -0.83
CA ASN A 135 -9.14 9.64 -0.85
C ASN A 135 -9.36 8.94 0.51
N GLY A 136 -9.96 9.63 1.48
CA GLY A 136 -10.10 9.16 2.87
C GLY A 136 -8.96 9.60 3.80
N GLU A 137 -7.77 9.88 3.25
CA GLU A 137 -6.61 10.37 4.01
C GLU A 137 -6.37 11.88 3.86
N GLY A 138 -6.90 12.48 2.79
CA GLY A 138 -6.68 13.87 2.46
C GLY A 138 -7.19 14.21 1.06
N CYS A 139 -7.04 15.48 0.69
CA CYS A 139 -7.38 15.97 -0.64
C CYS A 139 -6.16 15.93 -1.56
N TYR A 140 -6.23 15.25 -2.69
CA TYR A 140 -5.16 15.30 -3.68
C TYR A 140 -4.95 16.74 -4.19
N THR A 141 -3.70 17.18 -4.34
CA THR A 141 -3.44 18.52 -4.89
C THR A 141 -3.76 18.56 -6.38
N ASP A 142 -4.03 19.75 -6.93
CA ASP A 142 -4.37 19.92 -8.35
C ASP A 142 -3.30 19.37 -9.32
N ASN A 143 -2.02 19.40 -8.89
CA ASN A 143 -0.88 18.94 -9.68
C ASN A 143 -0.40 17.54 -9.29
N SER A 144 -1.16 16.83 -8.45
CA SER A 144 -0.83 15.47 -8.07
C SER A 144 -1.07 14.48 -9.20
N VAL A 145 -0.28 13.42 -9.21
CA VAL A 145 -0.41 12.32 -10.18
C VAL A 145 -1.79 11.70 -10.08
N MET A 146 -2.31 11.53 -8.86
CA MET A 146 -3.61 10.90 -8.64
C MET A 146 -4.79 11.79 -9.01
N ALA A 147 -4.72 13.11 -8.81
CA ALA A 147 -5.76 14.02 -9.32
C ALA A 147 -5.83 13.99 -10.85
N GLU A 148 -4.67 13.95 -11.53
CA GLU A 148 -4.63 13.78 -12.98
C GLU A 148 -5.18 12.41 -13.43
N TRP A 149 -4.79 11.33 -12.75
CA TRP A 149 -5.32 9.99 -13.02
C TRP A 149 -6.84 9.93 -12.89
N VAL A 150 -7.39 10.44 -11.79
CA VAL A 150 -8.85 10.50 -11.56
C VAL A 150 -9.54 11.30 -12.68
N ARG A 151 -8.99 12.46 -13.06
CA ARG A 151 -9.55 13.28 -14.14
C ARG A 151 -9.55 12.55 -15.50
N LEU A 152 -8.50 11.79 -15.80
CA LEU A 152 -8.34 11.10 -17.09
C LEU A 152 -9.17 9.82 -17.20
N PHE A 153 -9.29 9.06 -16.11
CA PHE A 153 -9.82 7.70 -16.14
C PHE A 153 -11.13 7.52 -15.37
N TRP A 154 -11.44 8.42 -14.43
CA TRP A 154 -12.61 8.37 -13.56
C TRP A 154 -13.58 9.56 -13.73
N GLY A 155 -13.41 10.33 -14.80
CA GLY A 155 -14.34 11.41 -15.17
C GLY A 155 -15.73 10.93 -15.57
N ASN A 156 -16.53 11.84 -16.16
CA ASN A 156 -17.89 11.56 -16.66
C ASN A 156 -18.86 10.98 -15.61
N GLY A 157 -18.71 11.39 -14.35
CA GLY A 157 -19.57 10.97 -13.24
C GLY A 157 -19.28 9.55 -12.72
N LEU A 158 -18.17 8.92 -13.11
CA LEU A 158 -17.73 7.65 -12.50
C LEU A 158 -17.24 7.87 -11.08
N ILE A 159 -16.43 8.90 -10.85
CA ILE A 159 -15.91 9.24 -9.52
C ILE A 159 -17.01 9.57 -8.51
N ASP A 160 -18.11 10.19 -8.95
CA ASP A 160 -19.26 10.54 -8.10
C ASP A 160 -20.00 9.31 -7.52
N GLN A 161 -19.70 8.11 -8.04
CA GLN A 161 -20.27 6.85 -7.59
C GLN A 161 -19.39 6.12 -6.57
N ILE A 162 -18.28 6.73 -6.16
CA ILE A 162 -17.32 6.19 -5.21
C ILE A 162 -17.49 6.92 -3.89
N ASP A 163 -17.67 6.14 -2.83
CA ASP A 163 -17.57 6.61 -1.46
C ASP A 163 -16.13 6.32 -0.98
N PRO A 164 -15.29 7.35 -0.78
CA PRO A 164 -13.90 7.15 -0.39
C PRO A 164 -13.73 6.57 1.02
N ASP A 165 -14.77 6.63 1.86
CA ASP A 165 -14.74 6.08 3.23
C ASP A 165 -15.18 4.60 3.26
N GLN A 166 -15.68 4.08 2.15
CA GLN A 166 -16.09 2.69 2.02
C GLN A 166 -14.92 1.83 1.53
N GLU A 167 -14.69 0.70 2.22
CA GLU A 167 -13.70 -0.28 1.78
C GLU A 167 -14.02 -0.79 0.37
N ALA A 168 -13.03 -0.72 -0.51
CA ALA A 168 -13.12 -1.17 -1.89
C ALA A 168 -13.17 -2.70 -1.94
N THR A 169 -14.19 -3.24 -2.59
CA THR A 169 -14.35 -4.70 -2.76
C THR A 169 -14.62 -5.04 -4.21
N VAL A 170 -14.30 -6.28 -4.61
CA VAL A 170 -14.65 -6.83 -5.93
C VAL A 170 -16.13 -6.61 -6.24
N ASP A 171 -17.01 -6.90 -5.29
CA ASP A 171 -18.47 -6.77 -5.45
C ASP A 171 -18.89 -5.32 -5.73
N SER A 172 -18.25 -4.35 -5.07
CA SER A 172 -18.57 -2.92 -5.25
C SER A 172 -18.21 -2.37 -6.64
N GLY A 173 -17.29 -3.02 -7.36
CA GLY A 173 -16.88 -2.60 -8.71
C GLY A 173 -17.42 -3.48 -9.83
N GLU A 174 -18.07 -4.61 -9.53
CA GLU A 174 -18.49 -5.62 -10.52
C GLU A 174 -19.37 -5.02 -11.62
N GLN A 175 -20.40 -4.26 -11.24
CA GLN A 175 -21.31 -3.63 -12.21
C GLN A 175 -20.59 -2.60 -13.10
N ARG A 176 -19.70 -1.79 -12.53
CA ARG A 176 -18.90 -0.81 -13.29
C ARG A 176 -17.94 -1.49 -14.26
N CYS A 177 -17.26 -2.55 -13.83
CA CYS A 177 -16.37 -3.33 -14.68
C CYS A 177 -17.13 -4.04 -15.82
N ALA A 178 -18.32 -4.57 -15.56
CA ALA A 178 -19.15 -5.19 -16.59
C ALA A 178 -19.66 -4.17 -17.62
N ALA A 179 -19.96 -2.94 -17.18
CA ALA A 179 -20.46 -1.86 -18.04
C ALA A 179 -19.34 -1.16 -18.83
N ASN A 180 -18.12 -1.12 -18.30
CA ASN A 180 -16.99 -0.44 -18.92
C ASN A 180 -15.76 -1.37 -19.04
N PRO A 181 -15.44 -1.84 -20.26
CA PRO A 181 -14.33 -2.77 -20.48
C PRO A 181 -12.94 -2.13 -20.32
N SER A 182 -12.83 -0.82 -20.02
CA SER A 182 -11.55 -0.18 -19.76
C SER A 182 -10.96 -0.49 -18.37
N PHE A 183 -11.78 -1.01 -17.44
CA PHE A 183 -11.28 -1.42 -16.12
C PHE A 183 -10.59 -2.78 -16.18
N PHE A 184 -9.42 -2.89 -15.55
CA PHE A 184 -8.64 -4.13 -15.47
C PHE A 184 -9.15 -5.05 -14.35
N GLY A 185 -10.46 -5.26 -14.28
CA GLY A 185 -11.13 -6.09 -13.28
C GLY A 185 -12.00 -5.30 -12.30
N ALA A 186 -12.85 -6.03 -11.58
CA ALA A 186 -13.86 -5.44 -10.71
C ALA A 186 -13.25 -4.69 -9.52
N TYR A 187 -12.14 -5.18 -8.94
CA TYR A 187 -11.41 -4.43 -7.91
C TYR A 187 -10.88 -3.09 -8.44
N ALA A 188 -10.27 -3.09 -9.64
CA ALA A 188 -9.84 -1.85 -10.29
C ALA A 188 -11.00 -0.92 -10.70
N ALA A 189 -12.25 -1.38 -10.62
CA ALA A 189 -13.46 -0.59 -10.84
C ALA A 189 -14.18 -0.20 -9.54
N SER A 190 -13.62 -0.56 -8.38
CA SER A 190 -14.17 -0.24 -7.05
C SER A 190 -13.56 1.01 -6.43
N ASN A 191 -12.36 1.41 -6.84
CA ASN A 191 -11.68 2.62 -6.38
C ASN A 191 -10.68 3.13 -7.46
N PRO A 192 -10.42 4.44 -7.49
CA PRO A 192 -9.47 5.04 -8.42
C PRO A 192 -7.99 4.78 -8.12
#